data_AF-A0A1H5ZHX3-F1
#
_entry.id   AF-A0A1H5ZHX3-F1
#
_cell.length_a   1.000
_cell.length_b   1.000
_cell.length_c   1.000
_cell.angle_alpha   90.00
_cell.angle_beta   90.00
_cell.angle_gamma   90.00
#
_symmetry.space_group_name_H-M   'P 1'
#
loop_
_entity.id
_entity.type
_entity.pdbx_description
1 polymer ?
#
loop_
_entity_poly.entity_id
_entity_poly.type
_entity_poly.pdbx_seq_one_letter_code
_entity_poly.pdbx_strand_id
1 'polypeptide(L)'
;MKKPAALTLLLLSMLSFGKAQDAKTFHQDILVVDGHNDVLITSILPGRDIGKHMKTGHTDIPRLQAGGVDVQVFAVWSDDKKWKTNAFKHANEQIDALEKVIQNNPTKIALAKHSTDIERIQKSGKIAALIGIEGGNMIEGSTDNLEKLYNRGARYLTLTWNYNLPWVTAAAEEVKTKGNTGKGLTKKGEEIIQKMNALGMMIDLSHAGKQTFYDVLRISTKPVLVSHSNAAALTPHYRNLDDKQLEALKKNGGVIGVNFYSEFLDSDYTKRVRKLYKQKHSIPKGEKAPSIGKMYQALTPKQRHLANAPMETVLKHIDYLVGKVGINHVAIGSDFDGIESPPQGLEDVSKFPTLTEALLERGYSKTDVAKIMGLNFLRLLQENEN
;
A
#
# COMPACT_ATOMS: atom_id res chain seq x y z
N MET A 1 -2.38 -55.95 19.86
CA MET A 1 -3.02 -54.67 19.46
C MET A 1 -1.99 -53.54 19.47
N LYS A 2 -1.46 -53.13 18.32
CA LYS A 2 -0.67 -51.89 18.14
C LYS A 2 -1.26 -51.12 16.95
N LYS A 3 -1.49 -49.83 17.15
CA LYS A 3 -2.42 -48.94 16.42
C LYS A 3 -1.87 -48.44 15.07
N PRO A 4 -2.76 -48.11 14.10
CA PRO A 4 -2.43 -47.37 12.89
C PRO A 4 -2.44 -45.87 13.18
N ALA A 5 -1.26 -45.23 13.27
CA ALA A 5 -1.16 -43.77 13.43
C ALA A 5 -0.22 -43.11 12.40
N ALA A 6 0.61 -43.89 11.71
CA ALA A 6 1.60 -43.36 10.76
C ALA A 6 1.02 -43.07 9.36
N LEU A 7 -0.04 -43.75 8.95
CA LEU A 7 -0.60 -43.61 7.58
C LEU A 7 -1.41 -42.31 7.41
N THR A 8 -2.10 -41.87 8.46
CA THR A 8 -2.93 -40.65 8.44
C THR A 8 -2.08 -39.38 8.36
N LEU A 9 -0.94 -39.33 9.06
CA LEU A 9 -0.02 -38.18 8.99
C LEU A 9 0.63 -38.04 7.60
N LEU A 10 0.96 -39.16 6.95
CA LEU A 10 1.56 -39.17 5.62
C LEU A 10 0.58 -38.67 4.54
N LEU A 11 -0.68 -39.14 4.59
CA LEU A 11 -1.75 -38.70 3.68
C LEU A 11 -2.10 -37.22 3.85
N LEU A 12 -2.19 -36.72 5.09
CA LEU A 12 -2.37 -35.29 5.34
C LEU A 12 -1.21 -34.46 4.81
N SER A 13 0.03 -34.93 4.97
CA SER A 13 1.20 -34.23 4.44
C SER A 13 1.23 -34.19 2.91
N MET A 14 0.87 -35.28 2.21
CA MET A 14 0.81 -35.29 0.74
C MET A 14 -0.32 -34.41 0.20
N LEU A 15 -1.47 -34.37 0.88
CA LEU A 15 -2.60 -33.50 0.51
C LEU A 15 -2.28 -32.02 0.72
N SER A 16 -1.59 -31.66 1.82
CA SER A 16 -1.13 -30.28 2.05
C SER A 16 -0.03 -29.88 1.05
N PHE A 17 0.90 -30.79 0.73
CA PHE A 17 1.92 -30.55 -0.30
C PHE A 17 1.29 -30.36 -1.70
N GLY A 18 0.27 -31.13 -2.06
CA GLY A 18 -0.44 -30.99 -3.34
C GLY A 18 -1.21 -29.67 -3.46
N LYS A 19 -1.85 -29.21 -2.37
CA LYS A 19 -2.54 -27.92 -2.33
C LYS A 19 -1.59 -26.72 -2.38
N ALA A 20 -0.47 -26.77 -1.64
CA ALA A 20 0.54 -25.71 -1.67
C ALA A 20 1.18 -25.57 -3.06
N GLN A 21 1.40 -26.70 -3.76
CA GLN A 21 1.91 -26.69 -5.13
C GLN A 21 0.91 -26.07 -6.12
N ASP A 22 -0.40 -26.35 -5.99
CA ASP A 22 -1.44 -25.71 -6.80
C ASP A 22 -1.55 -24.20 -6.52
N ALA A 23 -1.47 -23.78 -5.26
CA ALA A 23 -1.52 -22.36 -4.88
C ALA A 23 -0.33 -21.57 -5.43
N LYS A 24 0.88 -22.14 -5.37
CA LYS A 24 2.08 -21.51 -5.92
C LYS A 24 2.04 -21.41 -7.44
N THR A 25 1.61 -22.47 -8.15
CA THR A 25 1.44 -22.42 -9.60
C THR A 25 0.39 -21.38 -9.99
N PHE A 26 -0.78 -21.43 -9.35
CA PHE A 26 -1.83 -20.44 -9.56
C PHE A 26 -1.35 -19.00 -9.32
N HIS A 27 -0.56 -18.77 -8.27
CA HIS A 27 0.00 -17.45 -7.98
C HIS A 27 0.89 -16.92 -9.13
N GLN A 28 1.65 -17.78 -9.79
CA GLN A 28 2.49 -17.38 -10.94
C GLN A 28 1.68 -17.13 -12.22
N ASP A 29 0.44 -17.62 -12.29
CA ASP A 29 -0.43 -17.50 -13.46
C ASP A 29 -1.33 -16.25 -13.39
N ILE A 30 -1.38 -15.55 -12.26
CA ILE A 30 -2.22 -14.37 -12.04
C ILE A 30 -1.38 -13.10 -11.99
N LEU A 31 -2.02 -11.98 -12.35
CA LEU A 31 -1.46 -10.64 -12.16
C LEU A 31 -1.38 -10.31 -10.66
N VAL A 32 -0.18 -9.99 -10.18
CA VAL A 32 0.06 -9.50 -8.82
C VAL A 32 0.52 -8.04 -8.86
N VAL A 33 -0.27 -7.17 -8.22
CA VAL A 33 -0.01 -5.74 -8.10
C VAL A 33 0.14 -5.37 -6.63
N ASP A 34 1.26 -4.73 -6.29
CA ASP A 34 1.39 -3.98 -5.05
C ASP A 34 1.19 -2.48 -5.32
N GLY A 35 0.07 -1.94 -4.82
CA GLY A 35 -0.39 -0.59 -5.11
C GLY A 35 0.36 0.54 -4.39
N HIS A 36 1.25 0.24 -3.44
CA HIS A 36 1.99 1.26 -2.68
C HIS A 36 3.24 0.70 -1.98
N ASN A 37 4.42 1.30 -2.24
CA ASN A 37 5.70 0.89 -1.66
C ASN A 37 6.74 2.02 -1.66
N ASP A 38 7.38 2.25 -0.51
CA ASP A 38 8.29 3.37 -0.25
C ASP A 38 9.78 3.02 -0.39
N VAL A 39 10.11 1.92 -1.08
CA VAL A 39 11.52 1.54 -1.32
C VAL A 39 12.31 2.66 -2.00
N LEU A 40 11.62 3.54 -2.74
CA LEU A 40 12.24 4.65 -3.43
C LEU A 40 12.91 5.62 -2.46
N ILE A 41 12.16 6.21 -1.52
CA ILE A 41 12.71 7.20 -0.57
C ILE A 41 13.63 6.55 0.46
N THR A 42 13.37 5.30 0.84
CA THR A 42 14.11 4.62 1.93
C THR A 42 15.41 3.96 1.48
N SER A 43 15.48 3.52 0.22
CA SER A 43 16.59 2.72 -0.29
C SER A 43 17.16 3.25 -1.60
N ILE A 44 16.34 3.50 -2.62
CA ILE A 44 16.83 3.90 -3.96
C ILE A 44 17.49 5.29 -3.92
N LEU A 45 16.77 6.30 -3.42
CA LEU A 45 17.26 7.67 -3.38
C LEU A 45 18.54 7.82 -2.51
N PRO A 46 18.66 7.15 -1.34
CA PRO A 46 19.93 7.08 -0.59
C PRO A 46 21.07 6.33 -1.29
N GLY A 47 20.86 5.78 -2.48
CA GLY A 47 21.89 5.13 -3.30
C GLY A 47 22.05 3.63 -3.09
N ARG A 48 21.09 2.94 -2.46
CA ARG A 48 21.12 1.47 -2.36
C ARG A 48 20.70 0.84 -3.68
N ASP A 49 21.37 -0.26 -4.03
CA ASP A 49 21.12 -1.01 -5.25
C ASP A 49 20.05 -2.08 -5.03
N ILE A 50 18.80 -1.75 -5.33
CA ILE A 50 17.67 -2.69 -5.24
C ILE A 50 17.68 -3.75 -6.35
N GLY A 51 18.60 -3.66 -7.33
CA GLY A 51 18.81 -4.73 -8.32
C GLY A 51 19.41 -6.01 -7.74
N LYS A 52 19.87 -5.92 -6.48
CA LYS A 52 20.48 -7.01 -5.71
C LYS A 52 19.71 -7.25 -4.43
N HIS A 53 19.87 -8.45 -3.89
CA HIS A 53 19.27 -8.81 -2.62
C HIS A 53 19.87 -7.95 -1.50
N MET A 54 19.06 -7.13 -0.86
CA MET A 54 19.46 -6.28 0.24
C MET A 54 19.43 -7.03 1.58
N LYS A 55 20.16 -6.52 2.57
CA LYS A 55 20.18 -7.12 3.93
C LYS A 55 19.02 -6.64 4.81
N THR A 56 18.42 -5.50 4.46
CA THR A 56 17.37 -4.82 5.22
C THR A 56 16.35 -4.23 4.24
N GLY A 57 15.22 -3.75 4.78
CA GLY A 57 14.09 -3.27 3.98
C GLY A 57 13.20 -4.42 3.52
N HIS A 58 12.07 -4.07 2.92
CA HIS A 58 11.03 -5.00 2.48
C HIS A 58 11.11 -5.31 0.99
N THR A 59 11.89 -4.55 0.22
CA THR A 59 11.81 -4.64 -1.25
C THR A 59 13.17 -4.62 -1.91
N ASP A 60 13.40 -5.59 -2.79
CA ASP A 60 14.41 -5.54 -3.85
C ASP A 60 13.94 -6.38 -5.04
N ILE A 61 14.55 -6.19 -6.21
CA ILE A 61 14.16 -6.89 -7.44
C ILE A 61 14.19 -8.41 -7.28
N PRO A 62 15.22 -9.04 -6.67
CA PRO A 62 15.18 -10.49 -6.40
C PRO A 62 13.98 -10.93 -5.58
N ARG A 63 13.60 -10.18 -4.53
CA ARG A 63 12.41 -10.50 -3.73
C ARG A 63 11.10 -10.23 -4.48
N LEU A 64 11.01 -9.18 -5.29
CA LEU A 64 9.85 -8.94 -6.16
C LEU A 64 9.63 -10.11 -7.11
N GLN A 65 10.69 -10.60 -7.74
CA GLN A 65 10.64 -11.79 -8.61
C GLN A 65 10.24 -13.05 -7.83
N ALA A 66 10.84 -13.28 -6.66
CA ALA A 66 10.49 -14.44 -5.82
C ALA A 66 9.05 -14.39 -5.31
N GLY A 67 8.52 -13.19 -5.09
CA GLY A 67 7.15 -12.92 -4.70
C GLY A 67 6.16 -12.89 -5.84
N GLY A 68 6.58 -13.14 -7.08
CA GLY A 68 5.70 -13.09 -8.25
C GLY A 68 5.06 -11.71 -8.50
N VAL A 69 5.68 -10.62 -8.04
CA VAL A 69 5.12 -9.27 -8.20
C VAL A 69 5.31 -8.81 -9.64
N ASP A 70 4.22 -8.65 -10.38
CA ASP A 70 4.22 -8.21 -11.76
C ASP A 70 4.24 -6.69 -11.90
N VAL A 71 3.51 -6.00 -11.02
CA VAL A 71 3.40 -4.54 -11.02
C VAL A 71 3.72 -4.04 -9.62
N GLN A 72 4.71 -3.16 -9.53
CA GLN A 72 5.02 -2.43 -8.31
C GLN A 72 4.74 -0.96 -8.55
N VAL A 73 3.89 -0.36 -7.71
CA VAL A 73 3.82 1.10 -7.63
C VAL A 73 4.91 1.58 -6.68
N PHE A 74 5.85 2.37 -7.20
CA PHE A 74 6.89 3.03 -6.43
C PHE A 74 6.37 4.39 -5.97
N ALA A 75 6.20 4.53 -4.65
CA ALA A 75 5.76 5.77 -4.03
C ALA A 75 6.90 6.80 -4.06
N VAL A 76 6.59 7.99 -4.57
CA VAL A 76 7.43 9.19 -4.51
C VAL A 76 6.86 10.03 -3.39
N TRP A 77 7.63 10.20 -2.31
CA TRP A 77 7.18 10.91 -1.11
C TRP A 77 8.19 11.97 -0.68
N SER A 78 7.70 13.10 -0.18
CA SER A 78 8.54 14.18 0.34
C SER A 78 7.97 14.69 1.66
N ASP A 79 8.73 14.52 2.75
CA ASP A 79 8.39 15.12 4.06
C ASP A 79 8.19 16.63 3.91
N ASP A 80 6.96 17.12 4.12
CA ASP A 80 6.64 18.55 3.99
C ASP A 80 7.45 19.42 4.94
N LYS A 81 7.75 18.94 6.15
CA LYS A 81 8.55 19.71 7.10
C LYS A 81 9.95 20.02 6.56
N LYS A 82 10.59 19.04 5.92
CA LYS A 82 11.90 19.18 5.29
C LYS A 82 11.83 19.89 3.93
N TRP A 83 10.79 19.64 3.15
CA TRP A 83 10.64 20.08 1.76
C TRP A 83 9.48 21.06 1.58
N LYS A 84 9.33 22.03 2.48
CA LYS A 84 8.31 23.10 2.35
C LYS A 84 8.41 23.88 1.04
N THR A 85 9.62 23.96 0.51
CA THR A 85 9.93 24.46 -0.82
C THR A 85 10.76 23.40 -1.56
N ASN A 86 10.68 23.38 -2.88
CA ASN A 86 11.38 22.41 -3.74
C ASN A 86 10.89 20.96 -3.58
N ALA A 87 9.67 20.73 -3.08
CA ALA A 87 9.08 19.40 -3.04
C ALA A 87 8.94 18.83 -4.47
N PHE A 88 8.59 19.68 -5.44
CA PHE A 88 8.53 19.29 -6.85
C PHE A 88 9.89 18.83 -7.38
N LYS A 89 10.97 19.52 -7.00
CA LYS A 89 12.34 19.14 -7.37
C LYS A 89 12.70 17.78 -6.76
N HIS A 90 12.45 17.59 -5.48
CA HIS A 90 12.74 16.33 -4.78
C HIS A 90 11.92 15.15 -5.32
N ALA A 91 10.67 15.39 -5.75
CA ALA A 91 9.88 14.39 -6.46
C ALA A 91 10.53 13.97 -7.78
N ASN A 92 11.06 14.92 -8.56
CA ASN A 92 11.77 14.58 -9.80
C ASN A 92 13.09 13.83 -9.53
N GLU A 93 13.87 14.23 -8.51
CA GLU A 93 15.10 13.52 -8.11
C GLU A 93 14.81 12.04 -7.76
N GLN A 94 13.67 11.79 -7.13
CA GLN A 94 13.17 10.45 -6.84
C GLN A 94 12.82 9.66 -8.11
N ILE A 95 12.11 10.27 -9.07
CA ILE A 95 11.78 9.64 -10.35
C ILE A 95 13.07 9.36 -11.16
N ASP A 96 14.02 10.30 -11.19
CA ASP A 96 15.33 10.12 -11.83
C ASP A 96 16.08 8.91 -11.25
N ALA A 97 16.01 8.73 -9.92
CA ALA A 97 16.63 7.59 -9.24
C ALA A 97 15.99 6.25 -9.64
N LEU A 98 14.65 6.20 -9.77
CA LEU A 98 13.95 5.01 -10.27
C LEU A 98 14.30 4.72 -11.73
N GLU A 99 14.32 5.74 -12.59
CA GLU A 99 14.72 5.60 -14.00
C GLU A 99 16.15 5.02 -14.12
N LYS A 100 17.07 5.43 -13.25
CA LYS A 100 18.42 4.84 -13.17
C LYS A 100 18.41 3.37 -12.76
N VAL A 101 17.55 2.97 -11.81
CA VAL A 101 17.39 1.55 -11.46
C VAL A 101 16.91 0.75 -12.67
N ILE A 102 15.94 1.28 -13.42
CA ILE A 102 15.39 0.64 -14.62
C ILE A 102 16.48 0.50 -15.71
N GLN A 103 17.23 1.57 -15.97
CA GLN A 103 18.35 1.56 -16.92
C GLN A 103 19.43 0.52 -16.56
N ASN A 104 19.69 0.34 -15.27
CA ASN A 104 20.67 -0.62 -14.77
C ASN A 104 20.15 -2.07 -14.73
N ASN A 105 18.83 -2.29 -14.87
CA ASN A 105 18.19 -3.61 -14.81
C ASN A 105 17.25 -3.86 -16.00
N PRO A 106 17.70 -3.66 -17.26
CA PRO A 106 16.83 -3.59 -18.43
C PRO A 106 16.12 -4.91 -18.76
N THR A 107 16.60 -6.04 -18.23
CA THR A 107 16.00 -7.37 -18.40
C THR A 107 15.02 -7.73 -17.29
N LYS A 108 14.89 -6.93 -16.22
CA LYS A 108 14.11 -7.29 -15.02
C LYS A 108 12.94 -6.35 -14.75
N ILE A 109 13.05 -5.08 -15.12
CA ILE A 109 12.05 -4.06 -14.77
C ILE A 109 11.93 -3.03 -15.91
N ALA A 110 10.74 -2.48 -16.11
CA ALA A 110 10.49 -1.41 -17.07
C ALA A 110 9.40 -0.46 -16.57
N LEU A 111 9.46 0.82 -16.96
CA LEU A 111 8.45 1.81 -16.61
C LEU A 111 7.16 1.55 -17.41
N ALA A 112 6.02 1.47 -16.71
CA ALA A 112 4.70 1.51 -17.30
C ALA A 112 4.12 2.92 -17.18
N LYS A 113 3.58 3.44 -18.28
CA LYS A 113 2.84 4.70 -18.33
C LYS A 113 1.39 4.47 -18.72
N HIS A 114 0.98 3.27 -19.13
CA HIS A 114 -0.41 2.97 -19.39
C HIS A 114 -0.74 1.56 -18.95
N SER A 115 -2.01 1.24 -18.76
CA SER A 115 -2.45 -0.14 -18.53
C SER A 115 -1.98 -1.10 -19.63
N THR A 116 -1.90 -0.63 -20.88
CA THR A 116 -1.36 -1.39 -22.02
C THR A 116 0.14 -1.64 -21.94
N ASP A 117 0.90 -0.80 -21.23
CA ASP A 117 2.33 -1.07 -20.98
C ASP A 117 2.51 -2.25 -20.03
N ILE A 118 1.64 -2.40 -19.02
CA ILE A 118 1.72 -3.49 -18.04
C ILE A 118 1.68 -4.85 -18.75
N GLU A 119 0.70 -5.05 -19.63
CA GLU A 119 0.56 -6.29 -20.39
C GLU A 119 1.80 -6.56 -21.27
N ARG A 120 2.28 -5.52 -21.98
CA ARG A 120 3.48 -5.62 -22.83
C ARG A 120 4.73 -5.96 -22.01
N ILE A 121 4.90 -5.36 -20.83
CA ILE A 121 6.06 -5.55 -19.96
C ILE A 121 6.03 -6.95 -19.34
N GLN A 122 4.88 -7.39 -18.81
CA GLN A 122 4.72 -8.74 -18.27
C GLN A 122 5.02 -9.83 -19.30
N LYS A 123 4.53 -9.69 -20.54
CA LYS A 123 4.83 -10.65 -21.63
C LYS A 123 6.34 -10.77 -21.91
N SER A 124 7.14 -9.77 -21.52
CA SER A 124 8.61 -9.81 -21.62
C SER A 124 9.31 -10.36 -20.38
N GLY A 125 8.56 -10.86 -19.39
CA GLY A 125 9.09 -11.42 -18.13
C GLY A 125 9.66 -10.36 -17.18
N LYS A 126 9.24 -9.11 -17.30
CA LYS A 126 9.72 -7.98 -16.49
C LYS A 126 8.66 -7.50 -15.53
N ILE A 127 9.10 -6.89 -14.44
CA ILE A 127 8.26 -6.14 -13.50
C ILE A 127 7.89 -4.80 -14.15
N ALA A 128 6.61 -4.45 -14.15
CA ALA A 128 6.14 -3.13 -14.51
C ALA A 128 6.26 -2.18 -13.30
N ALA A 129 7.10 -1.16 -13.44
CA ALA A 129 7.18 -0.08 -12.47
C ALA A 129 6.14 0.99 -12.81
N LEU A 130 5.23 1.27 -11.88
CA LEU A 130 4.35 2.44 -11.90
C LEU A 130 4.85 3.47 -10.90
N ILE A 131 4.53 4.74 -11.12
CA ILE A 131 4.87 5.83 -10.20
C ILE A 131 3.60 6.35 -9.54
N GLY A 132 3.63 6.42 -8.21
CA GLY A 132 2.58 7.03 -7.40
C GLY A 132 3.13 8.21 -6.60
N ILE A 133 2.50 9.38 -6.68
CA ILE A 133 2.95 10.54 -5.91
C ILE A 133 2.21 10.55 -4.57
N GLU A 134 2.91 10.38 -3.46
CA GLU A 134 2.31 10.35 -2.12
C GLU A 134 2.42 11.72 -1.44
N GLY A 135 1.40 12.56 -1.64
CA GLY A 135 1.30 13.88 -1.01
C GLY A 135 1.27 15.02 -2.03
N GLY A 136 0.23 15.85 -1.94
CA GLY A 136 0.03 17.00 -2.81
C GLY A 136 1.05 18.14 -2.66
N ASN A 137 1.95 18.11 -1.68
CA ASN A 137 3.00 19.13 -1.54
C ASN A 137 3.95 19.11 -2.74
N MET A 138 4.15 17.95 -3.38
CA MET A 138 5.06 17.80 -4.52
C MET A 138 4.56 18.45 -5.81
N ILE A 139 3.27 18.82 -5.90
CA ILE A 139 2.78 19.66 -7.01
C ILE A 139 2.83 21.16 -6.68
N GLU A 140 3.13 21.53 -5.42
CA GLU A 140 3.23 22.91 -4.94
C GLU A 140 1.99 23.76 -5.30
N GLY A 141 0.81 23.13 -5.32
CA GLY A 141 -0.46 23.77 -5.68
C GLY A 141 -0.63 24.10 -7.18
N SER A 142 0.27 23.61 -8.05
CA SER A 142 0.30 23.90 -9.48
C SER A 142 -0.20 22.73 -10.33
N THR A 143 -1.19 22.99 -11.18
CA THR A 143 -1.69 22.06 -12.20
C THR A 143 -0.65 21.76 -13.28
N ASP A 144 0.28 22.68 -13.52
CA ASP A 144 1.37 22.48 -14.48
C ASP A 144 2.41 21.50 -13.93
N ASN A 145 2.70 21.58 -12.63
CA ASN A 145 3.59 20.62 -11.97
C ASN A 145 2.93 19.24 -11.90
N LEU A 146 1.63 19.17 -11.63
CA LEU A 146 0.84 17.94 -11.71
C LEU A 146 0.99 17.28 -13.10
N GLU A 147 0.78 18.04 -14.18
CA GLU A 147 0.90 17.54 -15.55
C GLU A 147 2.34 17.12 -15.89
N LYS A 148 3.36 17.86 -15.43
CA LYS A 148 4.76 17.46 -15.61
C LYS A 148 5.06 16.11 -14.95
N LEU A 149 4.59 15.87 -13.72
CA LEU A 149 4.76 14.58 -13.05
C LEU A 149 4.00 13.47 -13.77
N TYR A 150 2.78 13.75 -14.25
CA TYR A 150 2.01 12.81 -15.06
C TYR A 150 2.75 12.40 -16.34
N ASN A 151 3.34 13.37 -17.06
CA ASN A 151 4.14 13.13 -18.27
C ASN A 151 5.42 12.34 -17.99
N ARG A 152 6.03 12.52 -16.81
CA ARG A 152 7.15 11.68 -16.32
C ARG A 152 6.74 10.22 -16.09
N GLY A 153 5.47 9.96 -15.76
CA GLY A 153 4.92 8.61 -15.62
C GLY A 153 4.09 8.41 -14.35
N ALA A 154 3.87 9.44 -13.53
CA ALA A 154 3.02 9.34 -12.36
C ALA A 154 1.56 9.01 -12.75
N ARG A 155 0.95 8.03 -12.09
CA ARG A 155 -0.41 7.55 -12.40
C ARG A 155 -1.44 7.71 -11.30
N TYR A 156 -1.02 7.96 -10.07
CA TYR A 156 -1.89 8.54 -9.06
C TYR A 156 -1.21 9.68 -8.31
N LEU A 157 -2.03 10.55 -7.71
CA LEU A 157 -1.60 11.47 -6.66
C LEU A 157 -2.44 11.21 -5.41
N THR A 158 -1.77 10.86 -4.32
CA THR A 158 -2.32 10.92 -2.96
C THR A 158 -2.40 12.38 -2.55
N LEU A 159 -3.61 12.87 -2.28
CA LEU A 159 -3.85 14.32 -2.15
C LEU A 159 -3.09 14.95 -0.98
N THR A 160 -2.94 14.22 0.11
CA THR A 160 -2.23 14.64 1.32
C THR A 160 -1.34 13.52 1.85
N TRP A 161 -0.43 13.84 2.75
CA TRP A 161 0.10 12.87 3.71
C TRP A 161 -0.50 13.17 5.09
N ASN A 162 0.27 13.12 6.18
CA ASN A 162 -0.22 13.45 7.53
C ASN A 162 -0.28 14.96 7.84
N TYR A 163 -0.40 15.83 6.83
CA TYR A 163 -0.45 17.29 6.96
C TYR A 163 -1.42 17.91 5.95
N ASN A 164 -2.02 19.04 6.35
CA ASN A 164 -2.83 19.86 5.45
C ASN A 164 -1.96 20.59 4.43
N LEU A 165 -2.53 20.87 3.28
CA LEU A 165 -2.01 21.78 2.27
C LEU A 165 -2.96 22.97 2.12
N PRO A 166 -2.53 24.08 1.50
CA PRO A 166 -3.42 25.24 1.28
C PRO A 166 -4.72 24.94 0.51
N TRP A 167 -4.81 23.78 -0.14
CA TRP A 167 -5.94 23.40 -1.01
C TRP A 167 -6.68 22.12 -0.58
N VAL A 168 -6.19 21.39 0.44
CA VAL A 168 -6.77 20.11 0.88
C VAL A 168 -6.37 19.75 2.32
N THR A 169 -7.24 19.06 3.06
CA THR A 169 -6.98 18.64 4.45
C THR A 169 -6.75 17.13 4.61
N ALA A 170 -5.84 16.78 5.53
CA ALA A 170 -5.44 15.41 5.85
C ALA A 170 -6.24 14.82 7.01
N ALA A 171 -6.38 13.48 7.04
CA ALA A 171 -7.03 12.76 8.14
C ALA A 171 -6.39 13.02 9.49
N ALA A 172 -5.05 13.06 9.52
CA ALA A 172 -4.27 13.31 10.73
C ALA A 172 -4.57 14.69 11.36
N GLU A 173 -5.01 15.66 10.55
CA GLU A 173 -5.34 17.01 11.00
C GLU A 173 -6.85 17.18 11.20
N GLU A 174 -7.68 16.63 10.31
CA GLU A 174 -9.14 16.71 10.46
C GLU A 174 -9.64 16.07 11.76
N VAL A 175 -9.02 14.97 12.22
CA VAL A 175 -9.40 14.31 13.48
C VAL A 175 -9.12 15.19 14.71
N LYS A 176 -8.23 16.19 14.59
CA LYS A 176 -7.91 17.16 15.64
C LYS A 176 -8.79 18.41 15.56
N THR A 177 -9.40 18.67 14.41
CA THR A 177 -10.22 19.87 14.16
C THR A 177 -11.69 19.64 14.54
N LYS A 178 -12.22 20.53 15.38
CA LYS A 178 -13.65 20.52 15.78
C LYS A 178 -14.53 21.10 14.67
N GLY A 179 -15.67 20.45 14.40
CA GLY A 179 -16.61 20.88 13.36
C GLY A 179 -16.09 20.65 11.94
N ASN A 180 -16.73 21.30 10.96
CA ASN A 180 -16.42 21.17 9.53
C ASN A 180 -15.75 22.42 8.92
N THR A 181 -15.66 23.52 9.67
CA THR A 181 -15.06 24.76 9.18
C THR A 181 -13.58 24.55 8.86
N GLY A 182 -13.19 24.87 7.63
CA GLY A 182 -11.79 24.76 7.17
C GLY A 182 -11.33 23.33 6.84
N LYS A 183 -12.23 22.35 6.77
CA LYS A 183 -11.95 21.00 6.27
C LYS A 183 -12.34 20.87 4.80
N GLY A 184 -11.74 19.91 4.11
CA GLY A 184 -12.12 19.54 2.75
C GLY A 184 -11.23 20.13 1.67
N LEU A 185 -11.82 20.30 0.50
CA LEU A 185 -11.18 20.97 -0.64
C LEU A 185 -11.47 22.48 -0.63
N THR A 186 -10.49 23.27 -1.04
CA THR A 186 -10.76 24.65 -1.47
C THR A 186 -11.10 24.67 -2.97
N LYS A 187 -11.52 25.83 -3.51
CA LYS A 187 -11.69 26.01 -4.97
C LYS A 187 -10.44 25.59 -5.76
N LYS A 188 -9.24 25.88 -5.24
CA LYS A 188 -8.00 25.45 -5.87
C LYS A 188 -7.85 23.93 -5.86
N GLY A 189 -8.29 23.28 -4.78
CA GLY A 189 -8.35 21.83 -4.70
C GLY A 189 -9.31 21.25 -5.73
N GLU A 190 -10.49 21.84 -5.90
CA GLU A 190 -11.46 21.42 -6.93
C GLU A 190 -10.86 21.52 -8.36
N GLU A 191 -10.14 22.60 -8.69
CA GLU A 191 -9.41 22.74 -9.96
C GLU A 191 -8.37 21.62 -10.17
N ILE A 192 -7.64 21.26 -9.11
CA ILE A 192 -6.63 20.18 -9.17
C ILE A 192 -7.33 18.83 -9.43
N ILE A 193 -8.43 18.54 -8.73
CA ILE A 193 -9.22 17.32 -8.95
C ILE A 193 -9.74 17.23 -10.38
N GLN A 194 -10.27 18.34 -10.93
CA GLN A 194 -10.71 18.40 -12.32
C GLN A 194 -9.56 18.14 -13.31
N LYS A 195 -8.38 18.72 -13.06
CA LYS A 195 -7.19 18.46 -13.89
C LYS A 195 -6.74 17.00 -13.80
N MET A 196 -6.80 16.37 -12.63
CA MET A 196 -6.50 14.94 -12.47
C MET A 196 -7.43 14.07 -13.30
N ASN A 197 -8.75 14.32 -13.25
CA ASN A 197 -9.72 13.59 -14.06
C ASN A 197 -9.51 13.81 -15.57
N ALA A 198 -9.17 15.04 -15.99
CA ALA A 198 -8.88 15.34 -17.40
C ALA A 198 -7.61 14.64 -17.92
N LEU A 199 -6.60 14.45 -17.06
CA LEU A 199 -5.37 13.71 -17.40
C LEU A 199 -5.56 12.19 -17.40
N GLY A 200 -6.62 11.67 -16.77
CA GLY A 200 -6.73 10.26 -16.44
C GLY A 200 -5.79 9.83 -15.31
N MET A 201 -5.40 10.76 -14.45
CA MET A 201 -4.61 10.47 -13.25
C MET A 201 -5.54 10.05 -12.11
N MET A 202 -5.28 8.87 -11.52
CA MET A 202 -6.08 8.39 -10.39
C MET A 202 -5.96 9.33 -9.19
N ILE A 203 -7.09 9.63 -8.56
CA ILE A 203 -7.14 10.38 -7.31
C ILE A 203 -7.02 9.38 -6.16
N ASP A 204 -5.94 9.47 -5.39
CA ASP A 204 -5.72 8.62 -4.22
C ASP A 204 -6.12 9.35 -2.92
N LEU A 205 -7.01 8.71 -2.17
CA LEU A 205 -7.60 9.20 -0.93
C LEU A 205 -7.02 8.55 0.33
N SER A 206 -5.97 7.74 0.21
CA SER A 206 -5.12 7.43 1.36
C SER A 206 -4.64 8.74 2.00
N HIS A 207 -4.52 8.76 3.33
CA HIS A 207 -4.21 9.97 4.13
C HIS A 207 -5.23 11.12 4.09
N ALA A 208 -6.14 11.18 3.11
CA ALA A 208 -7.09 12.28 2.96
C ALA A 208 -8.06 12.36 4.14
N GLY A 209 -8.40 13.59 4.53
CA GLY A 209 -9.39 13.83 5.55
C GLY A 209 -10.78 13.32 5.16
N LYS A 210 -11.65 13.09 6.16
CA LYS A 210 -12.99 12.57 5.92
C LYS A 210 -13.84 13.56 5.13
N GLN A 211 -13.74 14.86 5.41
CA GLN A 211 -14.43 15.88 4.61
C GLN A 211 -13.85 15.92 3.19
N THR A 212 -12.52 15.91 3.05
CA THR A 212 -11.85 15.83 1.75
C THR A 212 -12.32 14.63 0.94
N PHE A 213 -12.44 13.45 1.54
CA PHE A 213 -12.91 12.23 0.91
C PHE A 213 -14.29 12.44 0.24
N TYR A 214 -15.25 13.02 0.97
CA TYR A 214 -16.60 13.27 0.42
C TYR A 214 -16.63 14.43 -0.59
N ASP A 215 -15.81 15.46 -0.41
CA ASP A 215 -15.72 16.55 -1.38
C ASP A 215 -15.17 16.07 -2.72
N VAL A 216 -14.17 15.20 -2.71
CA VAL A 216 -13.64 14.56 -3.92
C VAL A 216 -14.70 13.70 -4.59
N LEU A 217 -15.37 12.81 -3.84
CA LEU A 217 -16.40 11.94 -4.42
C LEU A 217 -17.60 12.73 -4.99
N ARG A 218 -17.86 13.93 -4.48
CA ARG A 218 -18.92 14.80 -5.01
C ARG A 218 -18.60 15.33 -6.41
N ILE A 219 -17.32 15.58 -6.71
CA ILE A 219 -16.91 16.29 -7.93
C ILE A 219 -16.15 15.41 -8.92
N SER A 220 -15.62 14.27 -8.49
CA SER A 220 -14.83 13.42 -9.36
C SER A 220 -15.72 12.69 -10.37
N THR A 221 -15.29 12.71 -11.63
CA THR A 221 -15.95 12.01 -12.73
C THR A 221 -15.36 10.62 -13.00
N LYS A 222 -14.36 10.21 -12.22
CA LYS A 222 -13.66 8.92 -12.35
C LYS A 222 -13.70 8.16 -11.02
N PRO A 223 -13.56 6.83 -11.07
CA PRO A 223 -13.34 6.01 -9.88
C PRO A 223 -12.06 6.40 -9.12
N VAL A 224 -12.14 6.52 -7.80
CA VAL A 224 -11.01 6.90 -6.94
C VAL A 224 -10.24 5.69 -6.42
N LEU A 225 -8.99 5.92 -6.04
CA LEU A 225 -8.12 4.97 -5.35
C LEU A 225 -8.08 5.30 -3.85
N VAL A 226 -7.98 4.28 -3.01
CA VAL A 226 -7.45 4.38 -1.65
C VAL A 226 -6.28 3.41 -1.61
N SER A 227 -5.08 3.86 -1.99
CA SER A 227 -3.94 2.99 -2.31
C SER A 227 -3.52 2.08 -1.16
N HIS A 228 -3.55 2.54 0.09
CA HIS A 228 -3.13 1.78 1.26
C HIS A 228 -3.92 2.24 2.52
N SER A 229 -5.03 1.58 2.84
CA SER A 229 -5.79 1.80 4.08
C SER A 229 -6.59 0.56 4.48
N ASN A 230 -7.15 0.55 5.69
CA ASN A 230 -7.91 -0.58 6.21
C ASN A 230 -9.32 -0.16 6.70
N ALA A 231 -10.01 -1.06 7.39
CA ALA A 231 -11.38 -0.86 7.88
C ALA A 231 -11.41 -0.35 9.34
N ALA A 232 -12.00 0.82 9.57
CA ALA A 232 -12.03 1.45 10.89
C ALA A 232 -12.89 0.69 11.91
N ALA A 233 -13.84 -0.12 11.44
CA ALA A 233 -14.67 -0.96 12.30
C ALA A 233 -13.88 -2.07 13.01
N LEU A 234 -12.79 -2.56 12.41
CA LEU A 234 -11.91 -3.55 13.01
C LEU A 234 -10.78 -2.89 13.82
N THR A 235 -10.19 -1.84 13.25
CA THR A 235 -9.12 -1.06 13.91
C THR A 235 -9.43 0.43 13.81
N PRO A 236 -10.01 1.02 14.88
CA PRO A 236 -10.39 2.44 14.92
C PRO A 236 -9.18 3.37 14.87
N HIS A 237 -8.75 3.69 13.65
CA HIS A 237 -7.63 4.57 13.36
C HIS A 237 -8.03 5.58 12.29
N TYR A 238 -7.59 6.83 12.38
CA TYR A 238 -7.96 7.88 11.40
C TYR A 238 -7.45 7.60 9.98
N ARG A 239 -6.49 6.68 9.83
CA ARG A 239 -6.01 6.20 8.53
C ARG A 239 -6.93 5.16 7.89
N ASN A 240 -7.89 4.60 8.63
CA ASN A 240 -8.79 3.58 8.14
C ASN A 240 -10.15 4.19 7.77
N LEU A 241 -10.83 3.60 6.79
CA LEU A 241 -12.13 4.06 6.32
C LEU A 241 -13.25 3.53 7.23
N ASP A 242 -14.18 4.40 7.59
CA ASP A 242 -15.43 3.96 8.21
C ASP A 242 -16.43 3.40 7.19
N ASP A 243 -17.47 2.72 7.67
CA ASP A 243 -18.47 2.06 6.84
C ASP A 243 -19.18 3.02 5.86
N LYS A 244 -19.33 4.31 6.22
CA LYS A 244 -19.94 5.30 5.33
C LYS A 244 -19.00 5.67 4.19
N GLN A 245 -17.70 5.80 4.47
CA GLN A 245 -16.69 5.99 3.43
C GLN A 245 -16.58 4.77 2.52
N LEU A 246 -16.65 3.55 3.07
CA LEU A 246 -16.67 2.31 2.29
C LEU A 246 -17.89 2.23 1.35
N GLU A 247 -19.09 2.53 1.85
CA GLU A 247 -20.30 2.56 1.01
C GLU A 247 -20.20 3.63 -0.10
N ALA A 248 -19.64 4.80 0.21
CA ALA A 248 -19.44 5.85 -0.79
C ALA A 248 -18.37 5.47 -1.84
N LEU A 249 -17.28 4.80 -1.41
CA LEU A 249 -16.25 4.26 -2.30
C LEU A 249 -16.84 3.28 -3.30
N LYS A 250 -17.67 2.34 -2.81
CA LYS A 250 -18.39 1.37 -3.63
C LYS A 250 -19.26 2.05 -4.68
N LYS A 251 -20.07 3.04 -4.28
CA LYS A 251 -20.94 3.80 -5.20
C LYS A 251 -20.16 4.53 -6.30
N ASN A 252 -18.97 5.02 -5.99
CA ASN A 252 -18.10 5.68 -6.96
C ASN A 252 -17.42 4.70 -7.93
N GLY A 253 -17.35 3.41 -7.60
CA GLY A 253 -16.59 2.42 -8.38
C GLY A 253 -15.13 2.25 -7.94
N GLY A 254 -14.72 2.96 -6.88
CA GLY A 254 -13.33 3.02 -6.43
C GLY A 254 -12.80 1.73 -5.82
N VAL A 255 -11.49 1.68 -5.55
CA VAL A 255 -10.79 0.50 -5.00
C VAL A 255 -9.99 0.89 -3.77
N ILE A 256 -10.00 0.04 -2.75
CA ILE A 256 -9.16 0.15 -1.55
C ILE A 256 -8.08 -0.93 -1.53
N GLY A 257 -6.82 -0.51 -1.43
CA GLY A 257 -5.66 -1.36 -1.20
C GLY A 257 -5.47 -1.64 0.29
N VAL A 258 -5.44 -2.90 0.68
CA VAL A 258 -5.22 -3.33 2.07
C VAL A 258 -3.78 -3.03 2.48
N ASN A 259 -3.64 -2.23 3.54
CA ASN A 259 -2.37 -1.78 4.09
C ASN A 259 -1.82 -2.76 5.14
N PHE A 260 -0.52 -3.05 5.09
CA PHE A 260 0.10 -4.07 5.94
C PHE A 260 0.68 -3.55 7.25
N TYR A 261 0.55 -2.26 7.56
CA TYR A 261 1.05 -1.72 8.82
C TYR A 261 0.30 -2.28 10.03
N SER A 262 1.03 -2.94 10.93
CA SER A 262 0.45 -3.58 12.11
C SER A 262 -0.38 -2.64 12.99
N GLU A 263 -0.03 -1.35 13.07
CA GLU A 263 -0.81 -0.36 13.83
C GLU A 263 -2.16 -0.04 13.20
N PHE A 264 -2.27 -0.14 11.87
CA PHE A 264 -3.52 0.10 11.13
C PHE A 264 -4.36 -1.16 10.99
N LEU A 265 -3.76 -2.34 11.20
CA LEU A 265 -4.44 -3.63 11.18
C LEU A 265 -4.95 -4.06 12.55
N ASP A 266 -4.24 -3.76 13.63
CA ASP A 266 -4.47 -4.39 14.93
C ASP A 266 -4.48 -3.39 16.09
N SER A 267 -5.66 -3.19 16.68
CA SER A 267 -5.86 -2.32 17.84
C SER A 267 -4.99 -2.65 19.07
N ASP A 268 -4.49 -3.87 19.19
CA ASP A 268 -3.62 -4.29 20.29
C ASP A 268 -2.12 -4.16 19.99
N TYR A 269 -1.72 -3.79 18.76
CA TYR A 269 -0.32 -3.61 18.36
C TYR A 269 0.46 -2.71 19.33
N THR A 270 -0.06 -1.51 19.60
CA THR A 270 0.64 -0.54 20.47
C THR A 270 0.80 -1.06 21.91
N LYS A 271 -0.16 -1.84 22.41
CA LYS A 271 -0.08 -2.49 23.72
C LYS A 271 0.97 -3.59 23.72
N ARG A 272 1.04 -4.42 22.67
CA ARG A 272 2.06 -5.48 22.52
C ARG A 272 3.47 -4.89 22.47
N VAL A 273 3.70 -3.85 21.66
CA VAL A 273 5.01 -3.17 21.59
C VAL A 273 5.43 -2.64 22.96
N ARG A 274 4.55 -1.90 23.65
CA ARG A 274 4.85 -1.37 24.98
C ARG A 274 5.17 -2.46 25.99
N LYS A 275 4.43 -3.58 25.96
CA LYS A 275 4.66 -4.73 26.85
C LYS A 275 6.04 -5.34 26.61
N LEU A 276 6.40 -5.60 25.36
CA LEU A 276 7.68 -6.21 24.99
C LEU A 276 8.87 -5.28 25.27
N TYR A 277 8.71 -3.98 25.01
CA TYR A 277 9.75 -2.98 25.30
C TYR A 277 10.08 -2.93 26.79
N LYS A 278 9.06 -2.91 27.66
CA LYS A 278 9.22 -2.88 29.13
C LYS A 278 9.89 -4.12 29.72
N GLN A 279 10.04 -5.21 28.97
CA GLN A 279 10.76 -6.40 29.45
C GLN A 279 12.28 -6.17 29.56
N LYS A 280 12.83 -5.26 28.75
CA LYS A 280 14.28 -5.00 28.67
C LYS A 280 14.66 -3.53 28.85
N HIS A 281 13.68 -2.63 28.83
CA HIS A 281 13.91 -1.20 28.97
C HIS A 281 13.04 -0.64 30.10
N SER A 282 13.68 0.10 31.00
CA SER A 282 12.99 0.91 32.00
C SER A 282 12.73 2.30 31.43
N ILE A 283 11.55 2.87 31.70
CA ILE A 283 11.27 4.28 31.42
C ILE A 283 11.48 5.03 32.74
N PRO A 284 12.52 5.88 32.85
CA PRO A 284 12.78 6.62 34.08
C PRO A 284 11.58 7.46 34.52
N LYS A 285 11.38 7.57 35.84
CA LYS A 285 10.29 8.36 36.40
C LYS A 285 10.49 9.84 36.03
N GLY A 286 9.49 10.45 35.39
CA GLY A 286 9.53 11.85 34.95
C GLY A 286 9.95 12.05 33.49
N GLU A 287 10.40 11.00 32.79
CA GLU A 287 10.72 11.07 31.37
C GLU A 287 9.52 10.73 30.48
N LYS A 288 9.44 11.39 29.33
CA LYS A 288 8.45 11.04 28.30
C LYS A 288 8.82 9.69 27.69
N ALA A 289 7.85 8.78 27.63
CA ALA A 289 8.02 7.52 26.94
C ALA A 289 8.41 7.75 25.46
N PRO A 290 9.32 6.94 24.89
CA PRO A 290 9.60 6.96 23.46
C PRO A 290 8.32 6.74 22.62
N SER A 291 8.33 7.18 21.36
CA SER A 291 7.26 6.84 20.43
C SER A 291 7.17 5.32 20.22
N ILE A 292 6.00 4.83 19.77
CA ILE A 292 5.80 3.39 19.48
C ILE A 292 6.84 2.88 18.47
N GLY A 293 7.09 3.61 17.37
CA GLY A 293 8.12 3.24 16.40
C GLY A 293 9.53 3.16 17.03
N LYS A 294 9.90 4.10 17.91
CA LYS A 294 11.19 4.03 18.63
C LYS A 294 11.26 2.82 19.57
N MET A 295 10.17 2.50 20.27
CA MET A 295 10.09 1.31 21.11
C MET A 295 10.23 0.04 20.27
N TYR A 296 9.54 -0.03 19.14
CA TYR A 296 9.57 -1.17 18.22
C TYR A 296 10.96 -1.40 17.63
N GLN A 297 11.65 -0.34 17.20
CA GLN A 297 13.01 -0.45 16.66
C GLN A 297 14.05 -0.94 17.68
N ALA A 298 13.82 -0.70 18.98
CA ALA A 298 14.65 -1.23 20.05
C ALA A 298 14.41 -2.72 20.36
N LEU A 299 13.33 -3.32 19.83
CA LEU A 299 13.03 -4.73 20.04
C LEU A 299 13.98 -5.64 19.25
N THR A 300 14.30 -6.80 19.83
CA THR A 300 15.00 -7.88 19.12
C THR A 300 14.14 -8.43 17.96
N PRO A 301 14.71 -9.08 16.93
CA PRO A 301 13.93 -9.66 15.83
C PRO A 301 12.80 -10.59 16.30
N LYS A 302 13.04 -11.44 17.30
CA LYS A 302 12.01 -12.31 17.90
C LYS A 302 10.87 -11.50 18.54
N GLN A 303 11.21 -10.43 19.26
CA GLN A 303 10.19 -9.56 19.87
C GLN A 303 9.43 -8.77 18.82
N ARG A 304 10.07 -8.30 17.74
CA ARG A 304 9.37 -7.66 16.62
C ARG A 304 8.36 -8.60 15.98
N HIS A 305 8.75 -9.83 15.67
CA HIS A 305 7.82 -10.84 15.16
C HIS A 305 6.60 -11.04 16.10
N LEU A 306 6.82 -11.11 17.42
CA LEU A 306 5.72 -11.20 18.41
C LEU A 306 4.87 -9.92 18.54
N ALA A 307 5.42 -8.75 18.18
CA ALA A 307 4.70 -7.48 18.20
C ALA A 307 3.80 -7.32 16.96
N ASN A 308 4.31 -7.74 15.80
CA ASN A 308 3.65 -7.64 14.50
C ASN A 308 2.25 -8.27 14.51
N ALA A 309 1.34 -7.69 13.73
CA ALA A 309 0.00 -8.24 13.55
C ALA A 309 0.08 -9.64 12.92
N PRO A 310 -0.73 -10.61 13.37
CA PRO A 310 -0.84 -11.91 12.70
C PRO A 310 -1.41 -11.78 11.28
N MET A 311 -1.05 -12.70 10.37
CA MET A 311 -1.67 -12.81 9.02
C MET A 311 -3.21 -12.81 9.08
N GLU A 312 -3.79 -13.49 10.07
CA GLU A 312 -5.25 -13.56 10.25
C GLU A 312 -5.89 -12.17 10.38
N THR A 313 -5.18 -11.17 10.91
CA THR A 313 -5.70 -9.81 10.99
C THR A 313 -5.82 -9.17 9.60
N VAL A 314 -4.87 -9.43 8.70
CA VAL A 314 -4.94 -9.00 7.29
C VAL A 314 -6.14 -9.65 6.60
N LEU A 315 -6.29 -10.97 6.77
CA LEU A 315 -7.40 -11.71 6.16
C LEU A 315 -8.77 -11.24 6.66
N LYS A 316 -8.91 -10.92 7.95
CA LYS A 316 -10.14 -10.31 8.51
C LYS A 316 -10.45 -8.95 7.91
N HIS A 317 -9.43 -8.13 7.67
CA HIS A 317 -9.62 -6.86 6.98
C HIS A 317 -10.08 -7.05 5.54
N ILE A 318 -9.47 -8.00 4.80
CA ILE A 318 -9.91 -8.38 3.45
C ILE A 318 -11.38 -8.83 3.46
N ASP A 319 -11.76 -9.78 4.33
CA ASP A 319 -13.15 -10.25 4.45
C ASP A 319 -14.14 -9.12 4.73
N TYR A 320 -13.80 -8.26 5.69
CA TYR A 320 -14.66 -7.15 6.07
C TYR A 320 -14.85 -6.17 4.92
N LEU A 321 -13.76 -5.82 4.23
CA LEU A 321 -13.81 -4.94 3.07
C LEU A 321 -14.61 -5.58 1.95
N VAL A 322 -14.35 -6.83 1.57
CA VAL A 322 -15.12 -7.55 0.55
C VAL A 322 -16.61 -7.60 0.92
N GLY A 323 -16.95 -7.84 2.19
CA GLY A 323 -18.34 -7.83 2.67
C GLY A 323 -19.03 -6.47 2.59
N LYS A 324 -18.27 -5.36 2.68
CA LYS A 324 -18.82 -3.98 2.63
C LYS A 324 -18.85 -3.42 1.21
N VAL A 325 -17.71 -3.45 0.54
CA VAL A 325 -17.54 -2.83 -0.78
C VAL A 325 -17.80 -3.81 -1.93
N GLY A 326 -17.67 -5.12 -1.71
CA GLY A 326 -17.76 -6.15 -2.75
C GLY A 326 -16.39 -6.50 -3.34
N ILE A 327 -16.31 -7.68 -3.97
CA ILE A 327 -15.03 -8.25 -4.42
C ILE A 327 -14.29 -7.42 -5.49
N ASN A 328 -14.99 -6.56 -6.23
CA ASN A 328 -14.39 -5.74 -7.30
C ASN A 328 -13.72 -4.45 -6.80
N HIS A 329 -13.69 -4.24 -5.48
CA HIS A 329 -13.28 -2.98 -4.84
C HIS A 329 -12.13 -3.14 -3.85
N VAL A 330 -11.56 -4.35 -3.71
CA VAL A 330 -10.46 -4.63 -2.78
C VAL A 330 -9.21 -4.99 -3.56
N ALA A 331 -8.08 -4.36 -3.24
CA ALA A 331 -6.77 -4.63 -3.81
C ALA A 331 -5.72 -4.74 -2.69
N ILE A 332 -4.44 -4.87 -3.06
CA ILE A 332 -3.32 -4.81 -2.12
C ILE A 332 -2.54 -3.51 -2.32
N GLY A 333 -2.16 -2.88 -1.21
CA GLY A 333 -1.22 -1.76 -1.18
C GLY A 333 -0.44 -1.84 0.10
N SER A 334 0.68 -2.56 0.04
CA SER A 334 1.37 -3.11 1.19
C SER A 334 1.88 -2.05 2.15
N ASP A 335 2.28 -0.88 1.65
CA ASP A 335 3.02 0.13 2.42
C ASP A 335 4.41 -0.42 2.84
N PHE A 336 4.92 -1.40 2.07
CA PHE A 336 6.27 -1.92 2.28
C PHE A 336 7.31 -0.82 2.11
N ASP A 337 8.42 -0.98 2.84
CA ASP A 337 9.42 0.04 3.16
C ASP A 337 8.90 1.37 3.78
N GLY A 338 7.59 1.63 3.82
CA GLY A 338 6.97 2.80 4.50
C GLY A 338 6.63 2.52 5.97
N ILE A 339 6.46 1.23 6.31
CA ILE A 339 6.09 0.75 7.64
C ILE A 339 7.27 0.17 8.41
N GLU A 340 7.27 0.26 9.73
CA GLU A 340 8.25 -0.47 10.55
C GLU A 340 7.85 -1.92 10.85
N SER A 341 6.56 -2.22 10.85
CA SER A 341 6.00 -3.46 11.39
C SER A 341 5.06 -4.16 10.40
N PRO A 342 5.62 -4.98 9.49
CA PRO A 342 4.84 -5.80 8.58
C PRO A 342 4.17 -6.97 9.32
N PRO A 343 3.09 -7.58 8.78
CA PRO A 343 2.39 -8.70 9.41
C PRO A 343 3.25 -9.96 9.43
N GLN A 344 2.98 -10.84 10.38
CA GLN A 344 3.63 -12.15 10.46
C GLN A 344 3.28 -12.98 9.22
N GLY A 345 4.29 -13.55 8.55
CA GLY A 345 4.13 -14.29 7.29
C GLY A 345 4.08 -13.39 6.05
N LEU A 346 4.15 -12.06 6.21
CA LEU A 346 4.23 -11.06 5.14
C LEU A 346 5.38 -10.09 5.40
N GLU A 347 6.56 -10.61 5.73
CA GLU A 347 7.70 -9.80 6.15
C GLU A 347 8.26 -8.90 5.04
N ASP A 348 8.10 -9.30 3.78
CA ASP A 348 8.61 -8.57 2.62
C ASP A 348 7.86 -8.97 1.33
N VAL A 349 8.19 -8.32 0.22
CA VAL A 349 7.53 -8.57 -1.08
C VAL A 349 7.70 -10.01 -1.59
N SER A 350 8.62 -10.82 -1.06
CA SER A 350 8.73 -12.24 -1.45
C SER A 350 7.59 -13.11 -0.91
N LYS A 351 6.74 -12.55 -0.03
CA LYS A 351 5.71 -13.28 0.70
C LYS A 351 4.31 -13.23 0.09
N PHE A 352 4.10 -12.53 -1.02
CA PHE A 352 2.79 -12.53 -1.72
C PHE A 352 2.25 -13.92 -2.09
N PRO A 353 3.07 -14.94 -2.42
CA PRO A 353 2.56 -16.30 -2.61
C PRO A 353 1.88 -16.85 -1.34
N THR A 354 2.40 -16.51 -0.16
CA THR A 354 1.81 -16.89 1.14
C THR A 354 0.44 -16.26 1.34
N LEU A 355 0.24 -15.00 0.91
CA LEU A 355 -1.07 -14.35 0.96
C LEU A 355 -2.06 -15.03 0.01
N THR A 356 -1.61 -15.40 -1.19
CA THR A 356 -2.44 -16.10 -2.18
C THR A 356 -2.90 -17.45 -1.65
N GLU A 357 -1.99 -18.23 -1.08
CA GLU A 357 -2.32 -19.50 -0.42
C GLU A 357 -3.33 -19.29 0.72
N ALA A 358 -3.07 -18.32 1.60
CA ALA A 358 -3.96 -18.01 2.72
C ALA A 358 -5.37 -17.58 2.28
N LEU A 359 -5.51 -16.83 1.18
CA LEU A 359 -6.81 -16.46 0.62
C LEU A 359 -7.56 -17.66 0.04
N LEU A 360 -6.87 -18.56 -0.67
CA LEU A 360 -7.46 -19.79 -1.19
C LEU A 360 -7.92 -20.72 -0.05
N GLU A 361 -7.08 -20.89 0.99
CA GLU A 361 -7.43 -21.67 2.18
C GLU A 361 -8.61 -21.08 2.95
N ARG A 362 -8.75 -19.76 2.93
CA ARG A 362 -9.89 -19.04 3.50
C ARG A 362 -11.19 -19.21 2.71
N GLY A 363 -11.12 -19.77 1.50
CA GLY A 363 -12.27 -20.12 0.68
C GLY A 363 -12.61 -19.14 -0.43
N TYR A 364 -11.73 -18.16 -0.72
CA TYR A 364 -11.89 -17.34 -1.92
C TYR A 364 -11.69 -18.18 -3.18
N SER A 365 -12.50 -17.92 -4.21
CA SER A 365 -12.31 -18.56 -5.51
C SER A 365 -11.01 -18.05 -6.17
N LYS A 366 -10.43 -18.85 -7.08
CA LYS A 366 -9.27 -18.42 -7.89
C LYS A 366 -9.54 -17.07 -8.59
N THR A 367 -10.75 -16.85 -9.09
CA THR A 367 -11.14 -15.57 -9.72
C THR A 367 -11.15 -14.40 -8.73
N ASP A 368 -11.64 -14.61 -7.51
CA ASP A 368 -11.68 -13.56 -6.49
C ASP A 368 -10.28 -13.23 -5.95
N VAL A 369 -9.42 -14.24 -5.81
CA VAL A 369 -8.01 -14.03 -5.47
C VAL A 369 -7.31 -13.23 -6.56
N ALA A 370 -7.49 -13.55 -7.85
CA ALA A 370 -6.92 -12.76 -8.94
C ALA A 370 -7.38 -11.29 -8.92
N LYS A 371 -8.64 -11.04 -8.54
CA LYS A 371 -9.18 -9.68 -8.36
C LYS A 371 -8.49 -8.91 -7.24
N ILE A 372 -8.39 -9.52 -6.06
CA ILE A 372 -7.71 -8.91 -4.90
C ILE A 372 -6.23 -8.67 -5.20
N MET A 373 -5.56 -9.66 -5.79
CA MET A 373 -4.12 -9.62 -6.02
C MET A 373 -3.72 -8.63 -7.11
N GLY A 374 -4.58 -8.30 -8.07
CA GLY A 374 -4.18 -7.33 -9.11
C GLY A 374 -5.26 -6.83 -10.05
N LEU A 375 -6.25 -7.65 -10.43
CA LEU A 375 -7.18 -7.26 -11.50
C LEU A 375 -8.06 -6.05 -11.12
N ASN A 376 -8.37 -5.86 -9.84
CA ASN A 376 -9.13 -4.67 -9.41
C ASN A 376 -8.33 -3.38 -9.56
N PHE A 377 -7.02 -3.40 -9.27
CA PHE A 377 -6.15 -2.25 -9.49
C PHE A 377 -6.02 -1.96 -10.99
N LEU A 378 -5.80 -3.00 -11.81
CA LEU A 378 -5.70 -2.85 -13.26
C LEU A 378 -6.98 -2.26 -13.88
N ARG A 379 -8.16 -2.74 -13.45
CA ARG A 379 -9.46 -2.17 -13.83
C ARG A 379 -9.53 -0.69 -13.52
N LEU A 380 -9.17 -0.30 -12.29
CA LEU A 380 -9.23 1.10 -11.85
C LEU A 380 -8.33 2.00 -12.71
N LEU A 381 -7.11 1.54 -13.00
CA LEU A 381 -6.17 2.24 -13.87
C LEU A 381 -6.78 2.43 -15.28
N GLN A 382 -7.34 1.38 -15.87
CA GLN A 382 -8.00 1.43 -17.18
C GLN A 382 -9.21 2.38 -17.20
N GLU A 383 -10.07 2.34 -16.19
CA GLU A 383 -11.24 3.23 -16.09
C GLU A 383 -10.84 4.71 -15.96
N ASN A 384 -9.67 5.00 -15.37
CA ASN A 384 -9.17 6.37 -15.29
C ASN A 384 -8.57 6.85 -16.61
N GLU A 385 -7.92 5.98 -17.39
CA GLU A 385 -7.32 6.31 -18.69
C GLU A 385 -8.36 6.66 -19.78
N ASN A 386 -9.57 6.10 -19.71
CA ASN A 386 -10.58 6.14 -20.78
C ASN A 386 -11.55 7.33 -20.74
#